data_AF-A0A2T7CP39-F1
#
_entry.id   AF-A0A2T7CP39-F1
#
_cell.length_a   1.000
_cell.length_b   1.000
_cell.length_c   1.000
_cell.angle_alpha   90.00
_cell.angle_beta   90.00
_cell.angle_gamma   90.00
#
_symmetry.space_group_name_H-M   'P 1'
#
loop_
_entity.id
_entity.type
_entity.pdbx_description
1 polymer ?
#
loop_
_entity_poly.entity_id
_entity_poly.type
_entity_poly.pdbx_seq_one_letter_code
_entity_poly.pdbx_strand_id
1 'polypeptide(L)'
;MPCITAFVNMQSNCACELEVCIAFVVQEKSAKNKVNRSKVQLHQKTGSRSYIAYRYSLYNNSDPDAVEFFGECMNSSKNGRTPLANEIYERMVAEKDREPEEGEAKKSPTKIVDESLSEISRSSTFLPNIGAPRPSKNAQSSSTAAQARIQAEFEASLQAEREEAARKQEELQAQLQAQQAALEENQNLLRRPKRK
;
A
#
# COMPACT_ATOMS: atom_id res chain seq x y z
N MET A 1 23.32 -40.07 50.54
CA MET A 1 23.11 -39.38 49.25
C MET A 1 21.61 -39.19 48.89
N PRO A 2 20.71 -38.67 49.76
CA PRO A 2 19.30 -38.43 49.40
C PRO A 2 19.00 -37.02 48.84
N CYS A 3 19.82 -36.00 49.11
CA CYS A 3 19.53 -34.61 48.70
C CYS A 3 19.60 -34.36 47.19
N ILE A 4 20.47 -35.06 46.45
CA ILE A 4 20.65 -34.82 45.01
C ILE A 4 19.45 -35.35 44.22
N THR A 5 18.93 -36.52 44.58
CA THR A 5 17.76 -37.14 43.93
C THR A 5 16.49 -36.31 44.14
N ALA A 6 16.32 -35.70 45.31
CA ALA A 6 15.18 -34.81 45.58
C ALA A 6 15.21 -33.52 44.73
N PHE A 7 16.40 -32.94 44.53
CA PHE A 7 16.56 -31.72 43.74
C PHE A 7 16.32 -31.97 42.24
N VAL A 8 16.83 -33.09 41.70
CA VAL A 8 16.61 -33.47 40.29
C VAL A 8 15.14 -33.79 40.02
N ASN A 9 14.44 -34.47 40.94
CA ASN A 9 13.01 -34.73 40.81
C ASN A 9 12.17 -33.44 40.88
N MET A 10 12.55 -32.47 41.72
CA MET A 10 11.84 -31.18 41.80
C MET A 10 12.02 -30.36 40.52
N GLN A 11 13.22 -30.34 39.93
CA GLN A 11 13.47 -29.67 38.64
C GLN A 11 12.77 -30.38 37.48
N SER A 12 12.74 -31.72 37.48
CA SER A 12 12.05 -32.51 36.45
C SER A 12 10.53 -32.29 36.48
N ASN A 13 9.91 -32.24 37.67
CA ASN A 13 8.48 -31.97 37.80
C ASN A 13 8.12 -30.55 37.34
N CYS A 14 8.95 -29.55 37.65
CA CYS A 14 8.73 -28.17 37.23
C CYS A 14 8.85 -28.01 35.70
N ALA A 15 9.77 -28.74 35.06
CA ALA A 15 9.89 -28.78 33.60
C ALA A 15 8.69 -29.47 32.94
N CYS A 16 8.22 -30.59 33.48
CA CYS A 16 7.03 -31.27 32.99
C CYS A 16 5.76 -30.42 33.12
N GLU A 17 5.59 -29.70 34.24
CA GLU A 17 4.46 -28.78 34.43
C GLU A 17 4.48 -27.63 33.41
N LEU A 18 5.66 -27.10 33.08
CA LEU A 18 5.81 -26.05 32.07
C LEU A 18 5.49 -26.56 30.66
N GLU A 19 5.95 -27.76 30.29
CA GLU A 19 5.62 -28.38 29.00
C GLU A 19 4.11 -28.64 28.85
N VAL A 20 3.46 -29.13 29.91
CA VAL A 20 2.00 -29.33 29.93
C VAL A 20 1.25 -28.00 29.78
N CYS A 21 1.71 -26.94 30.44
CA CYS A 21 1.13 -25.59 30.29
C CYS A 21 1.28 -25.06 28.85
N ILE A 22 2.46 -25.21 28.24
CA ILE A 22 2.70 -24.79 26.86
C ILE A 22 1.81 -25.58 25.90
N ALA A 23 1.74 -26.91 26.04
CA ALA A 23 0.91 -27.76 25.20
C ALA A 23 -0.58 -27.37 25.28
N PHE A 24 -1.09 -27.09 26.47
CA PHE A 24 -2.46 -26.63 26.67
C PHE A 24 -2.72 -25.29 25.96
N VAL A 25 -1.82 -24.31 26.13
CA VAL A 25 -1.94 -23.00 25.47
C VAL A 25 -1.88 -23.13 23.95
N VAL A 26 -1.01 -23.99 23.42
CA VAL A 26 -0.93 -24.27 21.98
C VAL A 26 -2.22 -24.91 21.45
N GLN A 27 -2.76 -25.89 22.18
CA GLN A 27 -4.01 -26.56 21.81
C GLN A 27 -5.19 -25.60 21.82
N GLU A 28 -5.30 -24.75 22.84
CA GLU A 28 -6.34 -23.74 22.95
C GLU A 28 -6.26 -22.71 21.81
N LYS A 29 -5.04 -22.22 21.48
CA LYS A 29 -4.81 -21.31 20.35
C LYS A 29 -5.16 -21.97 19.01
N SER A 30 -4.82 -23.24 18.83
CA SER A 30 -5.15 -24.01 17.61
C SER A 30 -6.66 -24.17 17.44
N ALA A 31 -7.38 -24.50 18.51
CA ALA A 31 -8.84 -24.63 18.50
C ALA A 31 -9.52 -23.29 18.16
N LYS A 32 -9.07 -22.19 18.78
CA LYS A 32 -9.54 -20.84 18.45
C LYS A 32 -9.26 -20.48 16.99
N ASN A 33 -8.06 -20.77 16.49
CA ASN A 33 -7.69 -20.50 15.10
C ASN A 33 -8.56 -21.30 14.10
N LYS A 34 -8.91 -22.54 14.42
CA LYS A 34 -9.81 -23.36 13.60
C LYS A 34 -11.20 -22.72 13.48
N VAL A 35 -11.77 -22.28 14.60
CA VAL A 35 -13.06 -21.57 14.63
C VAL A 35 -12.98 -20.23 13.91
N ASN A 36 -11.86 -19.51 14.03
CA ASN A 36 -11.66 -18.25 13.30
C ASN A 36 -11.57 -18.49 11.80
N ARG A 37 -10.84 -19.52 11.37
CA ARG A 37 -10.73 -19.91 9.96
C ARG A 37 -12.09 -20.29 9.37
N SER A 38 -12.96 -20.96 10.13
CA SER A 38 -14.32 -21.28 9.64
C SER A 38 -15.24 -20.07 9.52
N LYS A 39 -14.92 -18.94 10.17
CA LYS A 39 -15.67 -17.68 10.06
C LYS A 39 -15.21 -16.80 8.89
N VAL A 40 -14.08 -17.13 8.25
CA VAL A 40 -13.58 -16.38 7.09
C VAL A 40 -14.52 -16.64 5.90
N GLN A 41 -15.33 -15.65 5.57
CA GLN A 41 -16.28 -15.76 4.46
C GLN A 41 -15.57 -15.70 3.10
N LEU A 42 -14.53 -14.88 3.01
CA LEU A 42 -13.82 -14.62 1.77
C LEU A 42 -12.37 -15.08 1.91
N HIS A 43 -12.04 -16.22 1.29
CA HIS A 43 -10.72 -16.80 1.37
C HIS A 43 -9.79 -16.17 0.34
N GLN A 44 -8.81 -15.42 0.85
CA GLN A 44 -7.70 -14.93 0.02
C GLN A 44 -6.89 -16.12 -0.52
N LYS A 45 -6.45 -16.01 -1.78
CA LYS A 45 -5.51 -16.97 -2.36
C LYS A 45 -4.10 -16.79 -1.81
N THR A 46 -3.39 -17.88 -1.66
CA THR A 46 -2.00 -17.91 -1.17
C THR A 46 -1.00 -17.95 -2.32
N GLY A 47 0.27 -17.62 -2.03
CA GLY A 47 1.35 -17.65 -3.01
C GLY A 47 1.26 -16.50 -4.03
N SER A 48 1.54 -16.81 -5.29
CA SER A 48 1.59 -15.83 -6.39
C SER A 48 0.27 -15.10 -6.66
N ARG A 49 -0.85 -15.65 -6.19
CA ARG A 49 -2.19 -15.04 -6.32
C ARG A 49 -2.67 -14.34 -5.05
N SER A 50 -1.81 -14.19 -4.04
CA SER A 50 -2.10 -13.31 -2.91
C SER A 50 -2.19 -11.85 -3.37
N TYR A 51 -2.98 -11.00 -2.69
CA TYR A 51 -3.18 -9.62 -3.12
C TYR A 51 -1.87 -8.87 -3.35
N ILE A 52 -0.94 -9.02 -2.41
CA ILE A 52 0.37 -8.37 -2.47
C ILE A 52 1.15 -8.89 -3.68
N ALA A 53 1.34 -10.21 -3.81
CA ALA A 53 2.12 -10.80 -4.89
C ALA A 53 1.51 -10.52 -6.28
N TYR A 54 0.17 -10.60 -6.37
CA TYR A 54 -0.54 -10.35 -7.61
C TYR A 54 -0.41 -8.88 -8.04
N ARG A 55 -0.53 -7.93 -7.11
CA ARG A 55 -0.27 -6.52 -7.39
C ARG A 55 1.13 -6.29 -7.94
N TYR A 56 2.16 -6.88 -7.30
CA TYR A 56 3.53 -6.78 -7.81
C TYR A 56 3.68 -7.39 -9.20
N SER A 57 2.94 -8.46 -9.52
CA SER A 57 3.00 -9.09 -10.84
C SER A 57 2.42 -8.23 -11.97
N LEU A 58 1.58 -7.23 -11.66
CA LEU A 58 0.95 -6.40 -12.69
C LEU A 58 1.89 -5.38 -13.35
N TYR A 59 3.15 -5.24 -12.90
CA TYR A 59 4.37 -4.63 -13.52
C TYR A 59 4.30 -3.44 -14.50
N ASN A 60 3.15 -2.78 -14.70
CA ASN A 60 2.96 -1.69 -15.65
C ASN A 60 2.53 -0.38 -14.99
N ASN A 61 2.86 -0.19 -13.70
CA ASN A 61 2.65 1.05 -12.93
C ASN A 61 1.22 1.61 -12.94
N SER A 62 0.23 0.83 -13.37
CA SER A 62 -1.16 1.23 -13.35
C SER A 62 -1.72 0.83 -11.99
N ASP A 63 -2.22 1.79 -11.23
CA ASP A 63 -3.00 1.47 -10.04
C ASP A 63 -4.22 0.66 -10.50
N PRO A 64 -4.32 -0.62 -10.11
CA PRO A 64 -5.37 -1.47 -10.64
C PRO A 64 -6.71 -0.97 -10.12
N ASP A 65 -7.72 -0.94 -11.01
CA ASP A 65 -9.09 -0.67 -10.61
C ASP A 65 -9.49 -1.65 -9.49
N ALA A 66 -9.93 -1.12 -8.35
CA ALA A 66 -10.12 -1.93 -7.16
C ALA A 66 -11.22 -3.01 -7.35
N VAL A 67 -12.23 -2.71 -8.18
CA VAL A 67 -13.34 -3.64 -8.48
C VAL A 67 -12.86 -4.75 -9.41
N GLU A 68 -12.12 -4.40 -10.46
CA GLU A 68 -11.54 -5.38 -11.40
C GLU A 68 -10.51 -6.27 -10.71
N PHE A 69 -9.62 -5.68 -9.92
CA PHE A 69 -8.62 -6.42 -9.13
C PHE A 69 -9.27 -7.41 -8.17
N PHE A 70 -10.38 -7.02 -7.52
CA PHE A 70 -11.17 -7.92 -6.68
C PHE A 70 -11.69 -9.10 -7.49
N GLY A 71 -12.28 -8.81 -8.66
CA GLY A 71 -12.82 -9.80 -9.57
C GLY A 71 -11.77 -10.83 -10.01
N GLU A 72 -10.58 -10.40 -10.36
CA GLU A 72 -9.48 -11.28 -10.76
C GLU A 72 -8.94 -12.11 -9.60
N CYS A 73 -8.77 -11.50 -8.42
CA CYS A 73 -8.29 -12.18 -7.23
C CYS A 73 -9.24 -13.31 -6.81
N MET A 74 -10.55 -13.08 -6.89
CA MET A 74 -11.55 -14.07 -6.51
C MET A 74 -11.81 -15.12 -7.59
N ASN A 75 -11.42 -14.88 -8.84
CA ASN A 75 -11.67 -15.81 -9.93
C ASN A 75 -10.58 -16.89 -10.07
N SER A 76 -10.92 -18.15 -9.84
CA SER A 76 -10.05 -19.31 -10.12
C SER A 76 -10.21 -19.76 -11.57
N SER A 77 -9.11 -20.05 -12.27
CA SER A 77 -9.21 -20.62 -13.62
C SER A 77 -9.85 -22.01 -13.65
N LYS A 78 -9.76 -22.77 -12.55
CA LYS A 78 -10.32 -24.13 -12.44
C LYS A 78 -11.76 -24.14 -11.95
N ASN A 79 -12.06 -23.30 -10.96
CA ASN A 79 -13.32 -23.38 -10.19
C ASN A 79 -14.16 -22.09 -10.27
N GLY A 80 -13.74 -21.10 -11.04
CA GLY A 80 -14.42 -19.81 -11.10
C GLY A 80 -14.38 -19.04 -9.78
N ARG A 81 -15.38 -18.16 -9.59
CA ARG A 81 -15.65 -17.45 -8.33
C ARG A 81 -16.57 -18.30 -7.44
N THR A 82 -16.41 -18.18 -6.13
CA THR A 82 -17.40 -18.74 -5.18
C THR A 82 -18.72 -17.96 -5.30
N PRO A 83 -19.88 -18.55 -4.95
CA PRO A 83 -21.17 -17.87 -5.04
C PRO A 83 -21.17 -16.50 -4.35
N LEU A 84 -20.72 -16.45 -3.09
CA LEU A 84 -20.60 -15.20 -2.34
C LEU A 84 -19.65 -14.20 -3.01
N ALA A 85 -18.50 -14.64 -3.50
CA ALA A 85 -17.56 -13.73 -4.17
C ALA A 85 -18.14 -13.19 -5.50
N ASN A 86 -18.97 -13.98 -6.17
CA ASN A 86 -19.65 -13.57 -7.38
C ASN A 86 -20.74 -12.53 -7.08
N GLU A 87 -21.58 -12.76 -6.07
CA GLU A 87 -22.60 -11.80 -5.62
C GLU A 87 -21.99 -10.44 -5.24
N ILE A 88 -20.87 -10.46 -4.51
CA ILE A 88 -20.15 -9.24 -4.13
C ILE A 88 -19.61 -8.53 -5.38
N TYR A 89 -18.98 -9.27 -6.29
CA TYR A 89 -18.39 -8.70 -7.50
C TYR A 89 -19.47 -8.09 -8.41
N GLU A 90 -20.58 -8.79 -8.63
CA GLU A 90 -21.70 -8.28 -9.43
C GLU A 90 -22.28 -7.00 -8.82
N ARG A 91 -22.42 -6.92 -7.49
CA ARG A 91 -22.84 -5.70 -6.81
C ARG A 91 -21.86 -4.54 -7.04
N MET A 92 -20.55 -4.80 -6.90
CA MET A 92 -19.53 -3.77 -7.13
C MET A 92 -19.55 -3.25 -8.58
N VAL A 93 -19.74 -4.15 -9.56
CA VAL A 93 -19.84 -3.78 -10.98
C VAL A 93 -21.10 -2.97 -11.23
N ALA A 94 -22.26 -3.40 -10.71
CA ALA A 94 -23.51 -2.66 -10.86
C ALA A 94 -23.43 -1.26 -10.26
N GLU A 95 -22.79 -1.10 -9.09
CA GLU A 95 -22.59 0.22 -8.46
C GLU A 95 -21.59 1.09 -9.24
N LYS A 96 -20.61 0.47 -9.90
CA LYS A 96 -19.63 1.17 -10.77
C LYS A 96 -20.32 1.71 -12.03
N ASP A 97 -21.24 0.94 -12.59
CA ASP A 97 -21.96 1.29 -13.83
C ASP A 97 -23.19 2.17 -13.58
N ARG A 98 -23.61 2.35 -12.31
CA ARG A 98 -24.73 3.21 -11.92
C ARG A 98 -24.46 4.66 -12.31
N GLU A 99 -25.38 5.26 -13.05
CA GLU A 99 -25.34 6.70 -13.31
C GLU A 99 -25.55 7.48 -12.01
N PRO A 100 -24.81 8.58 -11.80
CA PRO A 100 -24.99 9.42 -10.62
C PRO A 100 -26.35 10.10 -10.71
N GLU A 101 -27.10 10.06 -9.61
CA GLU A 101 -28.32 10.84 -9.46
C GLU A 101 -27.99 12.34 -9.52
N GLU A 102 -28.91 13.16 -10.03
CA GLU A 102 -28.70 14.55 -10.41
C GLU A 102 -28.12 15.38 -9.23
N GLY A 103 -26.80 15.55 -9.21
CA GLY A 103 -26.07 16.31 -8.19
C GLY A 103 -25.00 15.54 -7.39
N GLU A 104 -24.90 14.21 -7.49
CA GLU A 104 -23.87 13.43 -6.78
C GLU A 104 -22.68 13.05 -7.68
N ALA A 105 -21.47 13.00 -7.11
CA ALA A 105 -20.30 12.50 -7.82
C ALA A 105 -20.36 10.96 -7.94
N LYS A 106 -19.96 10.41 -9.10
CA LYS A 106 -19.78 8.96 -9.27
C LYS A 106 -18.87 8.41 -8.17
N LYS A 107 -19.28 7.31 -7.53
CA LYS A 107 -18.47 6.66 -6.50
C LYS A 107 -17.17 6.15 -7.10
N SER A 108 -16.05 6.37 -6.42
CA SER A 108 -14.78 5.81 -6.84
C SER A 108 -14.76 4.27 -6.64
N PRO A 109 -14.04 3.52 -7.47
CA PRO A 109 -13.92 2.05 -7.34
C PRO A 109 -13.48 1.61 -5.94
N THR A 110 -12.53 2.32 -5.33
CA THR A 110 -12.09 2.09 -3.95
C THR A 110 -13.21 2.25 -2.94
N LYS A 111 -14.09 3.24 -3.13
CA LYS A 111 -15.21 3.51 -2.23
C LYS A 111 -16.29 2.43 -2.34
N ILE A 112 -16.60 1.99 -3.56
CA ILE A 112 -17.53 0.90 -3.82
C ILE A 112 -17.05 -0.40 -3.15
N VAL A 113 -15.75 -0.69 -3.27
CA VAL A 113 -15.15 -1.87 -2.65
C VAL A 113 -15.17 -1.77 -1.12
N ASP A 114 -14.86 -0.60 -0.56
CA ASP A 114 -14.91 -0.37 0.90
C ASP A 114 -16.31 -0.65 1.48
N GLU A 115 -17.35 -0.10 0.85
CA GLU A 115 -18.74 -0.26 1.26
C GLU A 115 -19.15 -1.74 1.20
N SER A 116 -18.92 -2.38 0.05
CA SER A 116 -19.30 -3.78 -0.18
C SER A 116 -18.59 -4.74 0.78
N LEU A 117 -17.29 -4.54 1.03
CA LEU A 117 -16.53 -5.40 1.94
C LEU A 117 -16.82 -5.10 3.41
N SER A 118 -17.22 -3.86 3.76
CA SER A 118 -17.59 -3.48 5.12
C SER A 118 -18.83 -4.22 5.63
N GLU A 119 -19.76 -4.58 4.74
CA GLU A 119 -20.95 -5.37 5.07
C GLU A 119 -20.60 -6.79 5.55
N ILE A 120 -19.54 -7.36 4.98
CA ILE A 120 -19.07 -8.72 5.29
C ILE A 120 -18.09 -8.71 6.45
N SER A 121 -17.10 -7.82 6.36
CA SER A 121 -16.02 -7.70 7.33
C SER A 121 -15.51 -6.27 7.38
N ARG A 122 -15.84 -5.60 8.48
CA ARG A 122 -15.35 -4.24 8.79
C ARG A 122 -13.82 -4.14 8.89
N SER A 123 -13.13 -5.27 9.03
CA SER A 123 -11.67 -5.33 9.12
C SER A 123 -11.03 -5.95 7.86
N SER A 124 -11.68 -5.83 6.70
CA SER A 124 -11.12 -6.31 5.44
C SER A 124 -9.74 -5.68 5.16
N THR A 125 -8.75 -6.53 4.87
CA THR A 125 -7.38 -6.10 4.56
C THR A 125 -7.15 -5.91 3.07
N PHE A 126 -8.19 -6.09 2.24
CA PHE A 126 -8.09 -6.01 0.78
C PHE A 126 -7.53 -4.67 0.31
N LEU A 127 -8.19 -3.55 0.67
CA LEU A 127 -7.79 -2.20 0.26
C LEU A 127 -6.35 -1.84 0.72
N PRO A 128 -5.97 -2.05 1.99
CA PRO A 128 -4.59 -1.88 2.42
C PRO A 128 -3.57 -2.70 1.62
N ASN A 129 -3.88 -3.97 1.33
CA ASN A 129 -2.96 -4.86 0.63
C ASN A 129 -2.78 -4.48 -0.86
N ILE A 130 -3.76 -3.82 -1.46
CA ILE A 130 -3.64 -3.28 -2.83
C ILE A 130 -3.07 -1.85 -2.85
N GLY A 131 -2.73 -1.27 -1.69
CA GLY A 131 -2.16 0.08 -1.57
C GLY A 131 -3.18 1.21 -1.60
N ALA A 132 -4.47 0.91 -1.52
CA ALA A 132 -5.49 1.93 -1.43
C ALA A 132 -5.49 2.57 -0.03
N PRO A 133 -5.63 3.92 0.08
CA PRO A 133 -5.78 4.59 1.36
C PRO A 133 -6.97 4.03 2.14
N ARG A 134 -6.83 3.86 3.45
CA ARG A 134 -7.98 3.49 4.29
C ARG A 134 -8.96 4.66 4.36
N PRO A 135 -10.24 4.51 3.98
CA PRO A 135 -11.26 5.48 4.33
C PRO A 135 -11.48 5.40 5.84
N SER A 136 -10.81 6.25 6.62
CA SER A 136 -10.87 6.19 8.08
C SER A 136 -12.28 6.52 8.57
N LYS A 137 -13.04 5.52 9.04
CA LYS A 137 -14.28 5.75 9.81
C LYS A 137 -14.01 5.94 11.31
N ASN A 138 -12.85 5.50 11.81
CA ASN A 138 -12.41 5.70 13.19
C ASN A 138 -11.03 6.37 13.19
N ALA A 139 -11.03 7.69 13.41
CA ALA A 139 -9.83 8.48 13.65
C ALA A 139 -9.37 8.31 15.12
N GLN A 140 -8.44 7.40 15.36
CA GLN A 140 -7.58 7.29 16.56
C GLN A 140 -6.71 6.03 16.33
N SER A 141 -5.38 6.02 16.23
CA SER A 141 -4.35 6.86 16.83
C SER A 141 -3.01 6.65 16.07
N SER A 142 -2.10 7.61 16.15
CA SER A 142 -0.69 7.63 15.67
C SER A 142 -0.36 7.54 14.17
N SER A 143 -1.07 6.75 13.37
CA SER A 143 -0.68 6.47 11.97
C SER A 143 -0.91 7.63 11.00
N THR A 144 -2.00 8.41 11.16
CA THR A 144 -2.37 9.47 10.20
C THR A 144 -1.47 10.69 10.30
N ALA A 145 -1.06 11.06 11.51
CA ALA A 145 -0.14 12.17 11.73
C ALA A 145 1.28 11.85 11.23
N ALA A 146 1.73 10.60 11.38
CA ALA A 146 2.99 10.15 10.80
C ALA A 146 2.94 10.18 9.27
N GLN A 147 1.83 9.74 8.67
CA GLN A 147 1.66 9.76 7.21
C GLN A 147 1.62 11.20 6.66
N ALA A 148 0.95 12.13 7.34
CA ALA A 148 0.92 13.53 6.95
C ALA A 148 2.31 14.20 7.02
N ARG A 149 3.13 13.85 8.02
CA ARG A 149 4.52 14.33 8.12
C ARG A 149 5.38 13.82 6.96
N ILE A 150 5.27 12.53 6.65
CA ILE A 150 6.00 11.92 5.53
C ILE A 150 5.60 12.58 4.19
N GLN A 151 4.31 12.86 4.00
CA GLN A 151 3.83 13.57 2.80
C GLN A 151 4.38 14.99 2.71
N ALA A 152 4.32 15.75 3.80
CA ALA A 152 4.83 17.12 3.84
C ALA A 152 6.34 17.19 3.59
N GLU A 153 7.12 16.26 4.15
CA GLU A 153 8.57 16.17 3.89
C GLU A 153 8.86 15.84 2.42
N PHE A 154 8.09 14.93 1.82
CA PHE A 154 8.23 14.59 0.42
C PHE A 154 7.91 15.76 -0.51
N GLU A 155 6.82 16.47 -0.24
CA GLU A 155 6.42 17.66 -1.00
C GLU A 155 7.46 18.79 -0.87
N ALA A 156 7.98 19.01 0.35
CA ALA A 156 9.04 19.99 0.58
C ALA A 156 10.34 19.63 -0.19
N SER A 157 10.72 18.35 -0.22
CA SER A 157 11.88 17.89 -0.99
C SER A 157 11.71 18.13 -2.49
N LEU A 158 10.53 17.82 -3.03
CA LEU A 158 10.21 18.07 -4.45
C LEU A 158 10.27 19.56 -4.79
N GLN A 159 9.78 20.41 -3.89
CA GLN A 159 9.79 21.86 -4.10
C GLN A 159 11.21 22.41 -4.07
N ALA A 160 12.04 21.98 -3.12
CA ALA A 160 13.45 22.36 -3.04
C ALA A 160 14.22 21.95 -4.30
N GLU A 161 13.98 20.73 -4.82
CA GLU A 161 14.60 20.26 -6.06
C GLU A 161 14.19 21.12 -7.26
N ARG A 162 12.92 21.51 -7.35
CA ARG A 162 12.43 22.42 -8.42
C ARG A 162 13.08 23.80 -8.34
N GLU A 163 13.23 24.35 -7.14
CA GLU A 163 13.89 25.65 -6.95
C GLU A 163 15.37 25.58 -7.29
N GLU A 164 16.06 24.50 -6.92
CA GLU A 164 17.47 24.30 -7.27
C GLU A 164 17.65 24.14 -8.79
N ALA A 165 16.76 23.39 -9.44
CA ALA A 165 16.76 23.25 -10.90
C ALA A 165 16.52 24.61 -11.59
N ALA A 166 15.59 25.42 -11.09
CA ALA A 166 15.33 26.75 -11.62
C ALA A 166 16.55 27.68 -11.49
N ARG A 167 17.23 27.66 -10.33
CA ARG A 167 18.46 28.45 -10.12
C ARG A 167 19.59 28.02 -11.06
N LYS A 168 19.82 26.72 -11.22
CA LYS A 168 20.83 26.20 -12.16
C LYS A 168 20.51 26.60 -13.60
N GLN A 169 19.24 26.59 -13.97
CA GLN A 169 18.80 27.01 -15.30
C GLN A 169 19.08 28.49 -15.55
N GLU A 170 18.79 29.36 -14.57
CA GLU A 170 19.08 30.79 -14.66
C GLU A 170 20.59 31.06 -14.75
N GLU A 171 21.41 30.36 -13.97
CA GLU A 171 22.86 30.51 -14.01
C GLU A 171 23.45 30.08 -15.36
N LEU A 172 23.01 28.93 -15.89
CA LEU A 172 23.39 28.49 -17.24
C LEU A 172 22.97 29.51 -18.31
N GLN A 173 21.77 30.07 -18.19
CA GLN A 173 21.28 31.08 -19.12
C GLN A 173 22.10 32.38 -19.06
N ALA A 174 22.48 32.83 -17.86
CA ALA A 174 23.34 33.98 -17.67
C ALA A 174 24.76 33.73 -18.23
N GLN A 175 25.33 32.53 -18.03
CA GLN A 175 26.62 32.16 -18.62
C GLN A 175 26.58 32.16 -20.16
N LEU A 176 25.50 31.66 -20.76
CA LEU A 176 25.32 31.69 -22.22
C LEU A 176 25.21 33.12 -22.74
N GLN A 177 24.45 33.99 -22.07
CA GLN A 177 24.37 35.40 -22.43
C GLN A 177 25.72 36.12 -22.31
N ALA A 178 26.47 35.88 -21.23
CA ALA A 178 27.80 36.45 -21.06
C ALA A 178 28.78 35.99 -22.16
N GLN A 179 28.74 34.70 -22.53
CA GLN A 179 29.54 34.19 -23.66
C GLN A 179 29.14 34.84 -24.98
N GLN A 180 27.83 35.01 -25.25
CA GLN A 180 27.35 35.67 -26.46
C GLN A 180 27.82 37.13 -26.52
N ALA A 181 27.71 37.89 -25.43
CA ALA A 181 28.16 39.27 -25.36
C ALA A 181 29.68 39.40 -25.57
N ALA A 182 30.47 38.51 -24.97
CA ALA A 182 31.92 38.49 -25.16
C ALA A 182 32.31 38.15 -26.62
N LEU A 183 31.59 37.24 -27.28
CA LEU A 183 31.79 36.94 -28.69
C LEU A 183 31.45 38.14 -29.57
N GLU A 184 30.34 38.83 -29.29
CA GLU A 184 29.91 40.02 -30.02
C GLU A 184 30.91 41.18 -29.86
N GLU A 185 31.42 41.41 -28.65
CA GLU A 185 32.47 42.41 -28.39
C GLU A 185 33.75 42.10 -29.20
N ASN A 186 34.21 40.84 -29.19
CA ASN A 186 35.38 40.42 -29.96
C ASN A 186 35.18 40.64 -31.48
N GLN A 187 33.99 40.35 -32.00
CA GLN A 187 33.66 40.63 -33.41
C GLN A 187 33.68 42.14 -33.71
N ASN A 188 33.17 42.96 -32.79
CA ASN A 188 33.19 44.42 -32.94
C ASN A 188 34.61 45.00 -32.90
N LEU A 189 35.50 44.45 -32.07
CA LEU A 189 36.92 44.84 -32.04
C LEU A 189 37.64 44.49 -33.35
N LEU A 190 37.37 43.31 -33.92
CA LEU A 190 37.91 42.88 -35.22
C LEU A 190 37.43 43.78 -36.39
N ARG A 191 36.23 44.37 -36.28
CA ARG A 191 35.67 45.27 -37.30
C ARG A 191 36.14 46.72 -37.20
N ARG A 192 36.89 47.12 -36.16
CA ARG A 192 37.37 48.51 -36.03
C ARG A 192 38.36 48.86 -37.14
N PRO A 193 38.11 49.89 -37.97
CA PRO A 193 39.05 50.31 -39.00
C PRO A 193 40.29 50.95 -38.36
N LYS A 194 41.49 50.61 -38.87
CA LYS A 194 42.74 51.26 -38.46
C LYS A 194 42.66 52.75 -38.82
N ARG A 195 42.51 53.59 -37.80
CA ARG A 195 42.66 55.04 -37.96
C ARG A 195 44.13 55.31 -38.29
N LYS A 196 44.37 55.87 -39.48
CA LYS A 196 45.66 56.43 -39.90
C LYS A 196 45.92 57.72 -39.13
#